data_AF-A0A2P7SEL8-F1
#
_entry.id   AF-A0A2P7SEL8-F1
#
_cell.length_a   1.000
_cell.length_b   1.000
_cell.length_c   1.000
_cell.angle_alpha   90.00
_cell.angle_beta   90.00
_cell.angle_gamma   90.00
#
_symmetry.space_group_name_H-M   'P 1'
#
loop_
_entity.id
_entity.type
_entity.pdbx_description
1 polymer ?
#
loop_
_entity_poly.entity_id
_entity_poly.type
_entity_poly.pdbx_seq_one_letter_code
_entity_poly.pdbx_strand_id
1 'polypeptide(L)' 'MSNVVKFEPIEVGDDFRFDPDEILETAKGQGFQTIAILGQLEDGTFWVSGSANAGETLVLMERAKRQIVFGED' A
#
# COMPACT_ATOMS: atom_id res chain seq x y z
N MET A 1 20.43 -16.10 0.04
CA MET A 1 20.19 -15.94 -1.41
C MET A 1 19.09 -14.92 -1.57
N SER A 2 19.38 -13.78 -2.20
CA SER A 2 18.36 -12.76 -2.51
C SER A 2 17.47 -13.29 -3.64
N ASN A 3 16.15 -13.26 -3.43
CA ASN A 3 15.19 -13.71 -4.43
C ASN A 3 15.14 -12.63 -5.53
N VAL A 4 15.75 -12.90 -6.69
CA VAL A 4 15.77 -11.95 -7.81
C VAL A 4 14.39 -11.96 -8.46
N VAL A 5 13.58 -10.95 -8.14
CA VAL A 5 12.26 -10.74 -8.75
C VAL A 5 12.44 -9.90 -10.01
N LYS A 6 11.86 -10.36 -11.13
CA LYS A 6 11.88 -9.64 -12.40
C LYS A 6 10.91 -8.47 -12.33
N PHE A 7 11.39 -7.26 -12.60
CA PHE A 7 10.54 -6.08 -12.75
C PHE A 7 10.06 -5.99 -14.20
N GLU A 8 8.76 -6.18 -14.42
CA GLU A 8 8.10 -6.05 -15.73
C GLU A 8 7.13 -4.88 -15.69
N PRO A 9 7.55 -3.68 -16.12
CA PRO A 9 6.65 -2.53 -16.17
C PRO A 9 5.57 -2.78 -17.22
N ILE A 10 4.31 -2.59 -16.81
CA ILE A 10 3.15 -2.62 -17.71
C ILE A 10 2.67 -1.19 -17.97
N GLU A 11 2.38 -0.89 -19.23
CA GLU A 11 1.73 0.37 -19.60
C GLU A 11 0.24 0.25 -19.29
N VAL A 12 -0.28 1.20 -18.51
CA VAL A 12 -1.68 1.24 -18.10
C VAL A 12 -2.32 2.52 -18.65
N GLY A 13 -3.59 2.45 -19.07
CA GLY A 13 -4.32 3.60 -19.62
C GLY A 13 -4.80 4.57 -18.54
N ASP A 14 -5.26 5.76 -18.96
CA ASP A 14 -5.62 6.89 -18.09
C ASP A 14 -6.70 6.56 -17.04
N ASP A 15 -7.58 5.59 -17.32
CA ASP A 15 -8.66 5.15 -16.43
C ASP A 15 -8.38 3.78 -15.77
N PHE A 16 -7.16 3.26 -15.88
CA PHE A 16 -6.81 1.99 -15.27
C PHE A 16 -6.86 2.11 -13.75
N ARG A 17 -7.66 1.22 -13.14
CA ARG A 17 -7.68 1.01 -11.69
C ARG A 17 -7.27 -0.42 -11.42
N PHE A 18 -6.35 -0.58 -10.47
CA PHE A 18 -6.09 -1.90 -9.92
C PHE A 18 -7.34 -2.42 -9.24
N ASP A 19 -7.61 -3.72 -9.41
CA ASP A 19 -8.65 -4.40 -8.65
C ASP A 19 -8.23 -4.43 -7.16
N PRO A 20 -9.00 -3.79 -6.26
CA PRO A 20 -8.67 -3.77 -4.84
C PRO A 20 -8.60 -5.18 -4.23
N ASP A 21 -9.45 -6.10 -4.68
CA ASP A 21 -9.47 -7.46 -4.16
C ASP A 21 -8.19 -8.20 -4.56
N GLU A 22 -7.72 -8.03 -5.80
CA GLU A 22 -6.46 -8.61 -6.26
C GLU A 22 -5.25 -8.07 -5.46
N ILE A 23 -5.23 -6.76 -5.19
CA ILE A 23 -4.19 -6.15 -4.33
C ILE A 23 -4.21 -6.77 -2.93
N LEU A 24 -5.39 -6.90 -2.33
CA LEU A 24 -5.52 -7.47 -0.99
C LEU A 24 -5.15 -8.96 -0.96
N GLU A 25 -5.54 -9.74 -1.97
CA GLU A 25 -5.16 -11.15 -2.08
C GLU A 25 -3.64 -11.32 -2.25
N THR A 26 -3.00 -10.53 -3.11
CA THR A 26 -1.53 -10.58 -3.31
C THR A 26 -0.73 -10.15 -2.07
N ALA A 27 -1.31 -9.28 -1.24
CA ALA A 27 -0.75 -8.87 0.04
C ALA A 27 -0.82 -9.97 1.12
N LYS A 28 -1.72 -10.95 1.01
CA LYS A 28 -1.83 -12.02 2.01
C LYS A 28 -0.57 -12.88 2.04
N GLY A 29 -0.18 -13.31 3.25
CA GLY A 29 0.94 -14.24 3.43
C GLY A 29 2.35 -13.64 3.25
N GLN A 30 2.47 -12.34 3.00
CA GLN A 30 3.77 -11.66 2.84
C GLN A 30 4.51 -11.40 4.18
N GLY A 31 3.94 -11.81 5.31
CA GLY A 31 4.57 -11.66 6.63
C GLY A 31 4.59 -10.22 7.15
N PHE A 32 3.66 -9.36 6.71
CA PHE A 32 3.53 -7.99 7.20
C PHE A 32 3.30 -7.97 8.71
N GLN A 33 4.13 -7.19 9.43
CA GLN A 33 4.01 -7.03 10.88
C GLN A 33 3.05 -5.89 11.26
N THR A 34 2.93 -4.89 10.40
CA THR A 34 2.04 -3.75 10.57
C THR A 34 1.34 -3.45 9.24
N ILE A 35 0.02 -3.29 9.29
CA ILE A 35 -0.80 -2.99 8.12
C ILE A 35 -1.58 -1.70 8.40
N ALA A 36 -1.63 -0.82 7.41
CA ALA A 36 -2.52 0.33 7.37
C ALA A 36 -3.31 0.28 6.06
N ILE A 37 -4.63 0.38 6.15
CA ILE A 37 -5.55 0.45 5.02
C ILE A 37 -6.12 1.86 4.99
N LEU A 38 -5.96 2.52 3.86
CA LEU A 38 -6.51 3.84 3.58
C LEU A 38 -7.45 3.74 2.40
N GLY A 39 -8.63 4.32 2.54
CA GLY A 39 -9.63 4.38 1.48
C GLY A 39 -10.31 5.73 1.44
N GLN A 40 -10.86 6.06 0.28
CA GLN A 40 -11.85 7.12 0.13
C GLN A 40 -13.21 6.45 -0.10
N LEU A 41 -14.18 6.82 0.72
CA LEU A 41 -15.56 6.35 0.59
C LEU A 41 -16.28 7.11 -0.52
N GLU A 42 -17.45 6.61 -0.94
CA GLU A 42 -18.26 7.22 -2.02
C GLU A 42 -18.64 8.68 -1.74
N ASP A 43 -18.75 9.05 -0.47
CA ASP A 43 -19.06 10.42 -0.03
C ASP A 43 -17.82 11.35 0.00
N GLY A 44 -16.65 10.84 -0.39
CA GLY A 44 -15.38 11.56 -0.39
C GLY A 44 -14.64 11.54 0.95
N THR A 45 -15.22 10.96 2.00
CA THR A 45 -14.59 10.85 3.31
C THR A 45 -13.43 9.87 3.28
N PHE A 46 -12.32 10.22 3.93
CA PHE A 46 -11.21 9.30 4.11
C PHE A 46 -11.44 8.36 5.29
N TRP A 47 -11.23 7.08 5.05
CA TRP A 47 -11.24 6.05 6.08
C TRP A 47 -9.84 5.48 6.24
N VAL A 48 -9.41 5.34 7.49
CA VAL A 48 -8.11 4.77 7.85
C VAL A 48 -8.32 3.73 8.92
N SER A 49 -7.73 2.55 8.73
CA SER A 49 -7.67 1.49 9.74
C SER A 49 -6.31 0.84 9.74
N GLY A 50 -5.87 0.37 10.88
CA GLY A 50 -4.57 -0.27 11.02
C GLY A 50 -4.59 -1.42 12.01
N SER A 51 -3.61 -2.31 11.88
CA SER A 51 -3.38 -3.41 12.83
C SER A 51 -2.65 -2.97 14.11
N ALA A 52 -2.22 -1.70 14.16
CA ALA A 52 -1.47 -1.10 15.25
C ALA A 52 -2.22 0.10 15.83
N ASN A 53 -1.67 0.71 16.90
CA ASN A 53 -2.22 1.94 17.42
C ASN A 53 -2.11 3.09 16.40
N ALA A 54 -2.90 4.15 16.62
CA ALA A 54 -2.97 5.29 15.70
C ALA A 54 -1.59 5.95 15.47
N GLY A 55 -0.74 6.03 16.50
CA GLY A 55 0.60 6.63 16.39
C GLY A 55 1.53 5.83 15.49
N GLU A 56 1.60 4.51 15.69
CA GLU A 56 2.40 3.62 14.84
C GLU A 56 1.91 3.60 13.40
N THR A 57 0.59 3.65 13.19
CA THR A 57 -0.02 3.74 11.86
C THR A 57 0.41 5.02 11.14
N LEU A 58 0.41 6.16 11.83
CA LEU A 58 0.87 7.44 11.27
C LEU A 58 2.36 7.42 10.90
N VAL A 59 3.20 6.79 11.73
CA VAL A 59 4.63 6.63 11.44
C VAL A 59 4.85 5.75 10.21
N LEU A 60 4.11 4.63 10.10
CA LEU A 60 4.15 3.76 8.92
C LEU A 60 3.77 4.52 7.65
N MET A 61 2.69 5.30 7.69
CA MET A 61 2.25 6.12 6.57
C MET A 61 3.28 7.16 6.15
N GLU A 62 3.92 7.86 7.10
CA GLU A 62 4.94 8.85 6.78
C GLU A 62 6.16 8.21 6.09
N ARG A 63 6.60 7.04 6.58
CA ARG A 63 7.69 6.28 5.95
C ARG A 63 7.33 5.82 4.54
N ALA A 64 6.14 5.24 4.38
CA ALA A 64 5.64 4.81 3.07
C ALA A 64 5.56 5.99 2.08
N LYS A 65 5.07 7.15 2.52
CA LYS A 65 5.05 8.37 1.69
C LYS A 65 6.45 8.76 1.23
N ARG A 66 7.45 8.72 2.11
CA ARG A 66 8.83 9.07 1.74
C ARG A 66 9.42 8.10 0.73
N GLN A 67 9.19 6.81 0.93
CA GLN A 67 9.64 5.78 -0.01
C GLN A 67 8.97 5.93 -1.38
N ILE A 68 7.65 6.13 -1.43
CA ILE A 68 6.89 6.21 -2.68
C ILE A 68 7.17 7.52 -3.44
N VAL A 69 7.17 8.67 -2.75
CA VAL A 69 7.23 9.99 -3.38
C VAL A 69 8.68 10.47 -3.57
N PHE A 70 9.56 10.19 -2.61
CA PHE A 70 10.93 10.70 -2.60
C PHE A 70 11.99 9.62 -2.85
N GLY A 71 11.63 8.33 -2.79
CA GLY A 71 12.57 7.22 -2.99
C GLY A 71 13.56 7.03 -1.83
N GLU A 72 13.22 7.50 -0.63
CA GLU A 72 14.06 7.38 0.58
C GLU A 72 13.69 6.13 1.38
N ASP A 73 14.70 5.43 1.91
CA ASP A 73 14.56 4.27 2.82
C ASP A 73 14.35 4.69 4.29
#